data_AF-A0A6J4RQV4-F1
#
_entry.id   AF-A0A6J4RQV4-F1
#
_cell.length_a   1.000
_cell.length_b   1.000
_cell.length_c   1.000
_cell.angle_alpha   90.00
_cell.angle_beta   90.00
_cell.angle_gamma   90.00
#
_symmetry.space_group_name_H-M   'P 1'
#
loop_
_entity.id
_entity.type
_entity.pdbx_description
1 polymer ?
#
loop_
_entity_poly.entity_id
_entity_poly.type
_entity_poly.pdbx_seq_one_letter_code
_entity_poly.pdbx_strand_id
1 'polypeptide(L)'
;MAVPGWLLVVSAMLAVAVLVALLSHRARVPLTVLLVIIGFVVGAVGDAIGVERPLRDEAFEQVLVFVFLPVLVFEAALGLNVRAFARNLVPIIVLAIPALLVSAVVVAAGVHVVLGIPLVVALLF
;
A
#
# COMPACT_ATOMS: atom_id res chain seq x y z
N MET A 1 -29.52 27.72 -12.48
CA MET A 1 -28.10 27.58 -12.86
C MET A 1 -27.76 26.11 -12.69
N ALA A 2 -27.54 25.37 -13.79
CA ALA A 2 -27.25 23.95 -13.71
C ALA A 2 -25.86 23.74 -13.09
N VAL A 3 -25.78 22.89 -12.07
CA VAL A 3 -24.50 22.52 -11.45
C VAL A 3 -23.69 21.75 -12.49
N PRO A 4 -22.42 22.13 -12.74
CA PRO A 4 -21.55 21.39 -13.64
C PRO A 4 -21.43 19.91 -13.24
N GLY A 5 -21.58 18.99 -14.20
CA GLY A 5 -21.55 17.55 -13.92
C GLY A 5 -20.27 17.05 -13.24
N TRP A 6 -19.12 17.67 -13.52
CA TRP A 6 -17.85 17.34 -12.88
C TRP A 6 -17.85 17.64 -11.38
N LEU A 7 -18.56 18.68 -10.92
CA LEU A 7 -18.70 18.99 -9.49
C LEU A 7 -19.49 17.92 -8.77
N LEU A 8 -20.53 17.36 -9.40
CA LEU A 8 -21.30 16.26 -8.83
C LEU A 8 -20.45 15.00 -8.69
N VAL A 9 -19.64 14.68 -9.71
CA VAL A 9 -18.73 13.53 -9.67
C VAL A 9 -17.68 13.68 -8.57
N VAL A 10 -16.99 14.83 -8.50
CA VAL A 10 -15.99 15.09 -7.45
C VAL A 10 -16.64 15.06 -6.06
N SER A 11 -17.82 15.68 -5.90
CA SER A 11 -18.54 15.68 -4.63
C SER A 11 -18.97 14.27 -4.21
N ALA A 12 -19.42 13.44 -5.14
CA ALA A 12 -19.75 12.05 -4.88
C ALA A 12 -18.51 11.23 -4.49
N MET A 13 -17.37 11.42 -5.18
CA MET A 13 -16.12 10.75 -4.84
C MET A 13 -15.63 11.14 -3.44
N LEU A 14 -15.70 12.44 -3.10
CA LEU A 14 -15.36 12.93 -1.76
C LEU A 14 -16.32 12.38 -0.70
N ALA A 15 -17.61 12.31 -0.99
CA ALA A 15 -18.60 11.72 -0.08
C ALA A 15 -18.28 10.25 0.20
N VAL A 16 -17.93 9.47 -0.82
CA VAL A 16 -17.49 8.08 -0.66
C VAL A 16 -16.22 7.99 0.19
N ALA A 17 -15.21 8.83 -0.09
CA ALA A 17 -13.97 8.86 0.70
C ALA A 17 -14.23 9.17 2.19
N VAL A 18 -15.11 10.14 2.48
CA VAL A 18 -15.50 10.49 3.85
C VAL A 18 -16.28 9.36 4.51
N LEU A 19 -17.21 8.71 3.80
CA LEU A 19 -17.96 7.58 4.32
C LEU A 19 -17.04 6.40 4.69
N VAL A 20 -16.06 6.10 3.85
CA VAL A 20 -15.06 5.05 4.11
C VAL A 20 -14.20 5.41 5.32
N ALA A 21 -13.74 6.67 5.42
CA ALA A 21 -12.97 7.15 6.57
C ALA A 21 -13.77 7.05 7.88
N LEU A 22 -15.05 7.44 7.84
CA LEU A 22 -15.94 7.39 9.00
C LEU A 22 -16.24 5.93 9.42
N LEU A 23 -16.42 5.04 8.45
CA LEU A 23 -16.63 3.61 8.69
C LEU A 23 -15.40 2.95 9.31
N SER A 24 -14.19 3.31 8.87
CA SER A 24 -12.94 2.86 9.50
C SER A 24 -12.86 3.27 10.97
N HIS A 25 -13.23 4.52 11.29
CA HIS A 25 -13.20 5.01 12.67
C HIS A 25 -14.28 4.35 13.55
N ARG A 26 -15.48 4.12 13.00
CA ARG A 26 -16.61 3.48 13.70
C ARG A 26 -16.32 2.01 14.02
N ALA A 27 -15.69 1.28 13.10
CA ALA A 27 -15.37 -0.13 13.26
C ALA A 27 -14.18 -0.37 14.21
N ARG A 28 -13.39 0.66 14.56
CA ARG A 28 -12.11 0.56 15.30
C ARG A 28 -11.11 -0.44 14.67
N VAL A 29 -11.26 -0.70 13.37
CA VAL A 29 -10.36 -1.56 12.61
C VAL A 29 -9.36 -0.66 11.85
N PRO A 30 -8.06 -1.00 11.82
CA PRO A 30 -7.08 -0.24 11.05
C PRO A 30 -7.53 -0.11 9.59
N LEU A 31 -7.40 1.09 9.03
CA LEU A 31 -7.79 1.38 7.65
C LEU A 31 -7.15 0.38 6.67
N THR A 32 -5.89 0.00 6.91
CA THR A 32 -5.17 -0.99 6.10
C THR A 32 -5.86 -2.35 6.06
N VAL A 33 -6.36 -2.85 7.19
CA VAL A 33 -7.08 -4.14 7.26
C VAL A 33 -8.39 -4.04 6.49
N LEU A 34 -9.15 -2.95 6.67
CA LEU A 34 -10.41 -2.76 5.95
C LEU A 34 -10.18 -2.64 4.44
N LEU A 35 -9.13 -1.93 4.01
CA LEU A 35 -8.76 -1.78 2.61
C LEU A 35 -8.36 -3.12 1.97
N VAL A 36 -7.62 -3.96 2.70
CA VAL A 36 -7.27 -5.32 2.26
C VAL A 36 -8.52 -6.18 2.09
N ILE A 37 -9.45 -6.15 3.04
CA ILE A 37 -10.71 -6.91 2.95
C ILE A 37 -11.55 -6.43 1.77
N ILE A 38 -11.70 -5.11 1.60
CA ILE A 38 -12.44 -4.53 0.48
C ILE A 38 -11.78 -4.93 -0.84
N GLY A 39 -10.46 -4.80 -0.97
CA GLY A 39 -9.70 -5.20 -2.15
C GLY A 39 -9.85 -6.69 -2.46
N PHE A 40 -9.84 -7.55 -1.44
CA PHE A 40 -10.07 -8.98 -1.57
C PHE A 40 -11.49 -9.29 -2.06
N VAL A 41 -12.51 -8.69 -1.45
CA VAL A 41 -13.92 -8.90 -1.84
C VAL A 41 -14.17 -8.40 -3.27
N VAL A 42 -13.67 -7.21 -3.61
CA VAL A 42 -13.78 -6.63 -4.95
C VAL A 42 -13.03 -7.51 -5.97
N GLY A 43 -11.84 -8.00 -5.64
CA GLY A 43 -11.09 -8.91 -6.51
C GLY A 43 -11.74 -10.28 -6.68
N ALA A 44 -12.43 -10.79 -5.65
CA ALA A 44 -13.11 -12.10 -5.69
C ALA A 44 -14.46 -12.06 -6.41
N VAL A 45 -15.20 -10.95 -6.30
CA VAL A 45 -16.51 -10.77 -6.95
C VAL A 45 -16.38 -10.05 -8.30
N GLY A 46 -15.21 -9.48 -8.60
CA GLY A 46 -14.87 -8.77 -9.83
C GLY A 46 -15.34 -9.48 -11.10
N ASP A 47 -15.06 -10.78 -11.18
CA ASP A 47 -15.38 -11.68 -12.31
C ASP A 47 -16.88 -11.72 -12.65
N ALA A 48 -17.75 -11.46 -11.66
CA ALA A 48 -19.19 -11.45 -11.83
C ALA A 48 -19.76 -10.08 -12.23
N ILE A 49 -18.99 -9.00 -12.03
CA ILE A 49 -19.42 -7.62 -12.22
C ILE A 49 -18.76 -6.93 -13.41
N GLY A 50 -17.85 -7.60 -14.14
CA GLY A 50 -17.21 -7.06 -15.35
C GLY A 50 -16.15 -5.99 -15.05
N VAL A 51 -15.63 -5.97 -13.83
CA VAL A 51 -14.67 -4.96 -13.33
C VAL A 51 -13.21 -5.47 -13.44
N GLU A 52 -13.01 -6.63 -14.09
CA GLU A 52 -11.74 -7.37 -14.16
C GLU A 52 -10.56 -6.54 -14.67
N ARG A 53 -10.80 -5.78 -15.73
CA ARG A 53 -9.72 -5.32 -16.60
C ARG A 53 -8.88 -4.20 -15.98
N PRO A 54 -9.46 -3.14 -15.39
CA PRO A 54 -8.66 -2.02 -14.91
C PRO A 54 -7.85 -2.33 -13.65
N LEU A 55 -8.27 -3.32 -12.83
CA LEU A 55 -7.63 -3.62 -11.54
C LEU A 55 -6.51 -4.67 -11.65
N ARG A 56 -6.54 -5.54 -12.66
CA ARG A 56 -5.46 -6.51 -12.95
C ARG A 56 -4.53 -6.06 -14.07
N ASP A 57 -4.82 -4.95 -14.73
CA ASP A 57 -3.97 -4.44 -15.80
C ASP A 57 -2.61 -3.99 -15.23
N GLU A 58 -1.55 -4.33 -15.94
CA GLU A 58 -0.17 -3.90 -15.63
C GLU A 58 -0.07 -2.37 -15.50
N ALA A 59 -0.94 -1.62 -16.17
CA ALA A 59 -1.04 -0.17 -16.07
C ALA A 59 -1.33 0.30 -14.64
N PHE A 60 -2.16 -0.42 -13.87
CA PHE A 60 -2.46 -0.06 -12.49
C PHE A 60 -1.25 -0.26 -11.57
N GLU A 61 -0.53 -1.39 -11.73
CA GLU A 61 0.71 -1.65 -11.00
C GLU A 61 1.77 -0.59 -11.33
N GLN A 62 1.93 -0.23 -12.60
CA GLN A 62 2.84 0.82 -13.02
C GLN A 62 2.49 2.16 -12.37
N VAL A 63 1.21 2.53 -12.31
CA VAL A 63 0.80 3.76 -11.63
C VAL A 63 1.08 3.68 -10.12
N LEU A 64 0.86 2.54 -9.47
CA LEU A 64 1.19 2.35 -8.05
C LEU A 64 2.69 2.53 -7.80
N VAL A 65 3.54 1.86 -8.57
CA VAL A 65 5.00 1.87 -8.37
C VAL A 65 5.62 3.19 -8.80
N PHE A 66 5.18 3.79 -9.90
CA PHE A 66 5.82 4.99 -10.46
C PHE A 66 5.19 6.32 -10.01
N VAL A 67 3.93 6.32 -9.56
CA VAL A 67 3.24 7.54 -9.13
C VAL A 67 2.99 7.53 -7.63
N PHE A 68 2.34 6.50 -7.10
CA PHE A 68 1.97 6.48 -5.69
C PHE A 68 3.18 6.25 -4.77
N LEU A 69 4.06 5.30 -5.08
CA LEU A 69 5.21 5.01 -4.22
C LEU A 69 6.12 6.24 -4.03
N PRO A 70 6.53 6.99 -5.09
CA PRO A 70 7.31 8.19 -4.90
C PRO A 70 6.56 9.25 -4.09
N VAL A 71 5.28 9.49 -4.40
CA VAL A 71 4.47 10.49 -3.67
C VAL A 71 4.38 10.15 -2.18
N LEU A 72 4.12 8.89 -1.83
CA LEU A 72 4.04 8.42 -0.45
C LEU A 72 5.39 8.50 0.27
N VAL A 73 6.48 8.12 -0.40
CA VAL A 73 7.83 8.19 0.18
C VAL A 73 8.25 9.66 0.41
N PHE A 74 7.93 10.56 -0.52
CA PHE A 74 8.18 12.00 -0.33
C PHE A 74 7.32 12.61 0.77
N GLU A 75 6.04 12.26 0.85
CA GLU A 75 5.14 12.72 1.92
C GLU A 75 5.67 12.31 3.29
N ALA A 76 6.03 11.04 3.45
CA ALA A 76 6.65 10.53 4.67
C ALA A 76 7.98 11.24 4.99
N ALA A 77 8.80 11.53 3.98
CA ALA A 77 10.06 12.24 4.14
C ALA A 77 9.89 13.72 4.55
N LEU A 78 8.88 14.42 4.01
CA LEU A 78 8.57 15.81 4.35
C LEU A 78 7.98 15.93 5.76
N GLY A 79 7.26 14.92 6.23
CA GLY A 79 6.75 14.84 7.60
C GLY A 79 7.80 14.52 8.67
N LEU A 80 9.02 14.12 8.28
CA LEU A 80 10.07 13.73 9.23
C LEU A 80 10.69 14.93 9.96
N ASN A 81 10.89 14.78 11.28
CA ASN A 81 11.70 15.72 12.05
C ASN A 81 13.19 15.48 11.76
N VAL A 82 13.75 16.25 10.84
CA VAL A 82 15.15 16.16 10.39
C VAL A 82 16.15 16.20 11.55
N ARG A 83 15.88 16.98 12.60
CA ARG A 83 16.79 17.11 13.74
C ARG A 83 16.79 15.88 14.65
N ALA A 84 15.64 15.25 14.84
CA ALA A 84 15.55 13.97 15.54
C ALA A 84 16.14 12.82 14.71
N PHE A 85 15.90 12.82 13.40
CA PHE A 85 16.46 11.86 12.46
C PHE A 85 17.99 11.88 12.46
N ALA A 86 18.60 13.08 12.32
CA ALA A 86 20.05 13.23 12.32
C ALA A 86 20.69 12.80 13.66
N ARG A 87 20.03 13.06 14.79
CA ARG A 87 20.51 12.64 16.11
C ARG A 87 20.48 11.11 16.28
N ASN A 88 19.55 10.43 15.62
CA ASN A 88 19.36 8.97 15.70
C ASN A 88 19.85 8.24 14.44
N LEU A 89 20.71 8.87 13.64
CA LEU A 89 21.10 8.36 12.33
C LEU A 89 21.79 6.98 12.43
N VAL A 90 22.62 6.77 13.44
CA VAL A 90 23.32 5.49 13.65
C VAL A 90 22.34 4.33 13.89
N PRO A 91 21.42 4.39 14.88
CA PRO A 91 20.36 3.39 15.02
C PRO A 91 19.53 3.17 13.76
N ILE A 92 19.18 4.25 13.05
CA ILE A 92 18.36 4.17 11.83
C ILE A 92 19.09 3.41 10.73
N ILE A 93 20.38 3.72 10.50
CA ILE A 93 21.19 3.02 9.48
C ILE A 93 21.37 1.55 9.84
N VAL A 94 21.58 1.22 11.11
CA VAL A 94 21.69 -0.17 11.58
C VAL A 94 20.37 -0.94 11.35
N LEU A 95 19.22 -0.31 11.61
CA LEU A 95 17.93 -0.94 11.33
C LEU A 95 17.65 -1.06 9.83
N ALA A 96 18.00 -0.04 9.05
CA ALA A 96 17.67 0.02 7.63
C ALA A 96 18.56 -0.87 6.75
N ILE A 97 19.83 -1.09 7.13
CA ILE A 97 20.78 -1.82 6.29
C ILE A 97 21.05 -3.23 6.85
N PRO A 98 21.84 -3.43 7.93
CA PRO A 98 22.19 -4.78 8.35
C PRO A 98 20.98 -5.54 8.89
N ALA A 99 20.10 -4.91 9.68
CA ALA A 99 18.92 -5.62 10.18
C ALA A 99 17.95 -6.00 9.05
N LEU A 100 17.76 -5.15 8.04
CA LEU A 100 16.97 -5.46 6.86
C LEU A 100 17.57 -6.63 6.06
N LEU A 101 18.89 -6.66 5.85
CA LEU A 101 19.56 -7.76 5.15
C LEU A 101 19.40 -9.08 5.89
N VAL A 102 19.56 -9.07 7.22
CA VAL A 102 19.32 -10.25 8.05
C VAL A 102 17.86 -10.70 7.93
N SER A 103 16.91 -9.76 7.99
CA SER A 103 15.49 -10.06 7.80
C SER A 103 15.22 -10.71 6.45
N ALA A 104 15.75 -10.16 5.36
CA ALA A 104 15.58 -10.71 4.02
C ALA A 104 16.12 -12.13 3.90
N VAL A 105 17.32 -12.40 4.45
CA VAL A 105 17.90 -13.76 4.44
C VAL A 105 17.06 -14.73 5.27
N VAL A 106 16.57 -14.30 6.44
CA VAL A 106 15.72 -15.14 7.31
C VAL A 106 14.40 -15.46 6.62
N VAL A 107 13.76 -14.48 5.99
CA VAL A 107 12.51 -14.67 5.23
C VAL A 107 12.76 -15.60 4.04
N ALA A 108 13.80 -15.35 3.24
CA ALA A 108 14.15 -16.19 2.10
C ALA A 108 14.43 -17.64 2.50
N ALA A 109 15.14 -17.86 3.61
CA ALA A 109 15.38 -19.20 4.15
C ALA A 109 14.06 -19.87 4.60
N GLY A 110 13.18 -19.13 5.28
CA GLY A 110 11.87 -19.63 5.68
C GLY A 110 11.00 -20.03 4.49
N VAL A 111 10.93 -19.16 3.47
CA VAL A 111 10.21 -19.41 2.21
C VAL A 111 10.80 -20.62 1.49
N HIS A 112 12.13 -20.73 1.38
CA HIS A 112 12.78 -21.87 0.75
C HIS A 112 12.46 -23.20 1.45
N VAL A 113 12.53 -23.22 2.79
CA VAL A 113 12.31 -24.44 3.58
C VAL A 113 10.83 -24.86 3.60
N VAL A 114 9.92 -23.90 3.75
CA VAL A 114 8.48 -24.19 3.90
C VAL A 114 7.80 -24.43 2.56
N LEU A 115 8.15 -23.66 1.53
CA LEU A 115 7.48 -23.68 0.23
C LEU A 115 8.30 -24.40 -0.86
N GLY A 116 9.58 -24.75 -0.59
CA GLY A 116 10.46 -25.43 -1.56
C GLY A 116 10.91 -24.56 -2.72
N ILE A 117 10.70 -23.23 -2.66
CA ILE A 117 11.02 -22.28 -3.74
C ILE A 117 12.54 -22.12 -3.84
N PRO A 118 13.16 -22.09 -5.02
CA PRO A 118 14.60 -21.90 -5.17
C PRO A 118 15.11 -20.66 -4.42
N LEU A 119 16.25 -20.78 -3.71
CA LEU A 119 16.76 -19.74 -2.81
C LEU A 119 16.92 -18.37 -3.50
N VAL A 120 17.36 -18.35 -4.76
CA VAL A 120 17.53 -17.11 -5.54
C VAL A 120 16.20 -16.38 -5.74
N VAL A 121 15.11 -17.12 -5.93
CA VAL A 121 13.75 -16.56 -6.07
C VAL A 121 13.20 -16.19 -4.70
N ALA A 122 13.50 -16.97 -3.66
CA ALA A 122 13.08 -16.69 -2.29
C ALA A 122 13.65 -15.37 -1.74
N LEU A 123 14.81 -14.92 -2.23
CA LEU A 123 15.41 -13.63 -1.89
C LEU A 123 14.65 -12.41 -2.46
N LEU A 124 13.66 -12.61 -3.34
CA LEU A 124 12.78 -11.55 -3.85
C LEU A 124 11.62 -11.22 -2.89
N PHE A 125 11.41 -12.04 -1.86
CA PHE A 125 10.38 -11.88 -0.83
C PHE A 125 10.95 -11.19 0.41
#